data_AF-V4H2E0-F1
#
_entry.id   AF-V4H2E0-F1
#
_cell.length_a   1.000
_cell.length_b   1.000
_cell.length_c   1.000
_cell.angle_alpha   90.00
_cell.angle_beta   90.00
_cell.angle_gamma   90.00
#
_symmetry.space_group_name_H-M   'P 1'
#
loop_
_entity.id
_entity.type
_entity.pdbx_description
1 polymer ?
#
loop_
_entity_poly.entity_id
_entity_poly.type
_entity_poly.pdbx_seq_one_letter_code
_entity_poly.pdbx_strand_id
1 'polypeptide(L)'
;MFVVDLTFDCYQDTTLEKAEQAINQLVNALRFNGQIIGDEFPTVLKDGFFITRVMCPLEDSLHPLHHSPFVKHAIEQLQQAGLLAPKVKVIGQDIHANGADLCQAPSSYILYTTYVHTCSPLYCGDDFQPVPLYNIPAIANGDYKALIKWQEDWQACDQIQINGATRCEFAALEEITSLSSDLSRRGLDLSKRIRYLTKKPVYYYLYRVGGENLETERQRKCPSCDGDWALSEPWFGLFDFKCDKCHLVSNISWDFQ
;
A
#
# COMPACT_ATOMS: atom_id res chain seq x y z
N MET A 1 -2.90 1.98 -13.25
CA MET A 1 -1.90 0.90 -13.10
C MET A 1 -1.77 0.10 -14.39
N PHE A 2 -0.72 -0.72 -14.51
CA PHE A 2 -0.41 -1.48 -15.73
C PHE A 2 -0.31 -2.98 -15.45
N VAL A 3 -0.93 -3.78 -16.31
CA VAL A 3 -0.76 -5.23 -16.36
C VAL A 3 0.54 -5.53 -17.10
N VAL A 4 1.41 -6.34 -16.48
CA VAL A 4 2.72 -6.69 -17.04
C VAL A 4 2.96 -8.19 -16.94
N ASP A 5 3.49 -8.79 -18.00
CA ASP A 5 3.96 -10.17 -17.99
C ASP A 5 5.48 -10.22 -17.77
N LEU A 6 5.91 -11.01 -16.79
CA LEU A 6 7.30 -11.39 -16.54
C LEU A 6 7.53 -12.79 -17.12
N THR A 7 8.31 -12.90 -18.18
CA THR A 7 8.62 -14.19 -18.82
C THR A 7 10.02 -14.65 -18.45
N PHE A 8 10.12 -15.82 -17.82
CA PHE A 8 11.36 -16.45 -17.40
C PHE A 8 11.71 -17.60 -18.35
N ASP A 9 12.87 -17.50 -18.99
CA ASP A 9 13.41 -18.58 -19.82
C ASP A 9 14.32 -19.49 -18.97
N CYS A 10 14.24 -20.80 -19.22
CA CYS A 10 15.21 -21.76 -18.70
C CYS A 10 16.43 -21.83 -19.63
N TYR A 11 17.65 -21.63 -19.10
CA TYR A 11 18.88 -21.80 -19.89
C TYR A 11 19.60 -23.14 -19.61
N GLN A 12 19.15 -23.87 -18.60
CA GLN A 12 19.58 -25.23 -18.27
C GLN A 12 18.40 -26.00 -17.66
N ASP A 13 18.52 -27.32 -17.54
CA ASP A 13 17.51 -28.14 -16.90
C ASP A 13 17.29 -27.70 -15.45
N THR A 14 16.04 -27.52 -15.08
CA THR A 14 15.62 -27.15 -13.72
C THR A 14 14.43 -28.00 -13.28
N THR A 15 14.19 -28.03 -11.98
CA THR A 15 12.97 -28.64 -11.44
C THR A 15 11.90 -27.58 -11.27
N LEU A 16 10.64 -27.98 -11.38
CA LEU A 16 9.51 -27.07 -11.16
C LEU A 16 9.61 -26.37 -9.78
N GLU A 17 9.95 -27.13 -8.74
CA GLU A 17 10.12 -26.61 -7.38
C GLU A 17 11.21 -25.53 -7.27
N LYS A 18 12.38 -25.74 -7.90
CA LYS A 18 13.48 -24.75 -7.87
C LYS A 18 13.10 -23.48 -8.62
N ALA A 19 12.47 -23.63 -9.79
CA ALA A 19 12.01 -22.50 -10.58
C ALA A 19 10.94 -21.70 -9.83
N GLU A 20 9.95 -22.38 -9.26
CA GLU A 20 8.88 -21.77 -8.47
C GLU A 20 9.42 -21.00 -7.27
N GLN A 21 10.33 -21.58 -6.48
CA GLN A 21 10.93 -20.91 -5.33
C GLN A 21 11.67 -19.62 -5.73
N ALA A 22 12.46 -19.66 -6.80
CA ALA A 22 13.23 -18.51 -7.27
C ALA A 22 12.33 -17.41 -7.85
N ILE A 23 11.29 -17.78 -8.62
CA ILE A 23 10.29 -16.83 -9.14
C ILE A 23 9.54 -16.17 -7.98
N ASN A 24 9.06 -16.96 -7.01
CA ASN A 24 8.37 -16.44 -5.82
C ASN A 24 9.26 -15.50 -5.00
N GLN A 25 10.56 -15.79 -4.90
CA GLN A 25 11.51 -14.89 -4.23
C GLN A 25 11.60 -13.54 -4.94
N LEU A 26 11.69 -13.52 -6.27
CA LEU A 26 11.72 -12.27 -7.03
C LEU A 26 10.40 -11.50 -6.92
N VAL A 27 9.27 -12.18 -7.12
CA VAL A 27 7.94 -11.56 -7.04
C VAL A 27 7.74 -10.92 -5.66
N ASN A 28 8.10 -11.61 -4.57
CA ASN A 28 8.05 -11.05 -3.23
C ASN A 28 8.99 -9.85 -3.06
N ALA A 29 10.21 -9.90 -3.60
CA ALA A 29 11.15 -8.78 -3.53
C ALA A 29 10.62 -7.55 -4.28
N LEU A 30 10.05 -7.73 -5.47
CA LEU A 30 9.41 -6.67 -6.26
C LEU A 30 8.21 -6.07 -5.51
N ARG A 31 7.38 -6.91 -4.89
CA ARG A 31 6.23 -6.49 -4.09
C ARG A 31 6.66 -5.67 -2.89
N PHE A 32 7.61 -6.18 -2.10
CA PHE A 32 8.12 -5.46 -0.93
C PHE A 32 8.89 -4.18 -1.28
N ASN A 33 9.38 -4.06 -2.51
CA ASN A 33 9.93 -2.81 -3.04
C ASN A 33 8.87 -1.86 -3.64
N GLY A 34 7.60 -2.28 -3.71
CA GLY A 34 6.48 -1.50 -4.26
C GLY A 34 6.50 -1.34 -5.78
N GLN A 35 7.29 -2.14 -6.50
CA GLN A 35 7.31 -2.15 -7.97
C GLN A 35 6.13 -2.90 -8.57
N ILE A 36 5.57 -3.85 -7.81
CA ILE A 36 4.34 -4.54 -8.13
C ILE A 36 3.35 -4.42 -6.97
N ILE A 37 2.06 -4.49 -7.30
CA ILE A 37 0.93 -4.34 -6.37
C ILE A 37 0.05 -5.59 -6.47
N GLY A 38 -0.61 -5.95 -5.37
CA GLY A 38 -1.53 -7.07 -5.27
C GLY A 38 -0.99 -8.21 -4.42
N ASP A 39 -1.80 -9.23 -4.25
CA ASP A 39 -1.51 -10.39 -3.38
C ASP A 39 -1.39 -11.70 -4.15
N GLU A 40 -1.99 -11.77 -5.34
CA GLU A 40 -2.00 -12.95 -6.19
C GLU A 40 -1.25 -12.67 -7.50
N PHE A 41 -0.20 -13.45 -7.75
CA PHE A 41 0.63 -13.35 -8.95
C PHE A 41 0.65 -14.69 -9.67
N PRO A 42 -0.37 -14.99 -10.50
CA PRO A 42 -0.46 -16.28 -11.15
C PRO A 42 0.76 -16.49 -12.05
N THR A 43 1.40 -17.64 -11.86
CA THR A 43 2.53 -18.09 -12.67
C THR A 43 2.13 -19.33 -13.44
N VAL A 44 2.28 -19.28 -14.76
CA VAL A 44 1.96 -20.41 -15.65
C VAL A 44 3.22 -20.95 -16.30
N LEU A 45 3.32 -22.28 -16.43
CA LEU A 45 4.30 -22.94 -17.28
C LEU A 45 3.66 -23.20 -18.64
N LYS A 46 4.12 -22.51 -19.69
CA LYS A 46 3.57 -22.63 -21.04
C LYS A 46 4.70 -22.59 -22.06
N ASP A 47 4.68 -23.53 -23.01
CA ASP A 47 5.63 -23.61 -24.13
C ASP A 47 7.10 -23.59 -23.68
N GLY A 48 7.40 -24.14 -22.49
CA GLY A 48 8.75 -24.18 -21.90
C GLY A 48 9.16 -22.91 -21.14
N PHE A 49 8.28 -21.93 -20.99
CA PHE A 49 8.52 -20.68 -20.26
C PHE A 49 7.65 -20.58 -19.02
N PHE A 50 8.17 -19.97 -17.97
CA PHE A 50 7.34 -19.50 -16.87
C PHE A 50 6.90 -18.07 -17.14
N ILE A 51 5.62 -17.78 -16.96
CA ILE A 51 5.06 -16.44 -17.14
C ILE A 51 4.31 -16.07 -15.87
N THR A 52 4.78 -15.04 -15.17
CA THR A 52 4.08 -14.45 -14.03
C THR A 52 3.43 -13.15 -14.47
N ARG A 53 2.12 -13.03 -14.22
CA ARG A 53 1.39 -11.78 -14.45
C ARG A 53 1.35 -10.92 -13.19
N VAL A 54 1.70 -9.65 -13.32
CA VAL A 54 1.78 -8.70 -12.21
C VAL A 54 1.09 -7.38 -12.56
N MET A 55 0.74 -6.62 -11.52
CA MET A 55 0.23 -5.25 -11.62
C MET A 55 1.30 -4.26 -11.16
N CYS A 56 1.53 -3.21 -11.95
CA CYS A 56 2.53 -2.17 -11.67
C CYS A 56 1.86 -0.80 -11.47
N PRO A 57 2.35 0.06 -10.54
CA PRO A 57 1.84 1.42 -10.38
C PRO A 57 1.92 2.24 -11.69
N LEU A 58 3.09 2.22 -12.33
CA LEU A 58 3.46 2.92 -13.57
C LEU A 58 4.01 1.94 -14.62
N GLU A 59 4.02 2.35 -15.89
CA GLU A 59 4.50 1.55 -17.02
C GLU A 59 5.96 1.11 -16.87
N ASP A 60 6.80 1.97 -16.30
CA ASP A 60 8.24 1.79 -16.10
C ASP A 60 8.60 1.27 -14.71
N SER A 61 7.63 0.84 -13.89
CA SER A 61 7.87 0.42 -12.50
C SER A 61 8.90 -0.69 -12.36
N LEU A 62 9.07 -1.52 -13.39
CA LEU A 62 10.02 -2.65 -13.41
C LEU A 62 11.39 -2.26 -13.97
N HIS A 63 11.64 -0.98 -14.21
CA HIS A 63 12.94 -0.51 -14.69
C HIS A 63 14.03 -0.78 -13.64
N PRO A 64 15.24 -1.25 -14.03
CA PRO A 64 16.31 -1.61 -13.08
C PRO A 64 16.77 -0.49 -12.15
N LEU A 65 16.52 0.78 -12.50
CA LEU A 65 16.80 1.93 -11.65
C LEU A 65 15.98 1.93 -10.35
N HIS A 66 14.82 1.27 -10.34
CA HIS A 66 13.97 1.17 -9.16
C HIS A 66 14.33 -0.03 -8.27
N HIS A 67 15.23 -0.92 -8.70
CA HIS A 67 15.53 -2.14 -7.95
C HIS A 67 16.23 -1.84 -6.61
N SER A 68 15.62 -2.31 -5.52
CA SER A 68 16.31 -2.41 -4.24
C SER A 68 17.44 -3.46 -4.29
N PRO A 69 18.35 -3.46 -3.30
CA PRO A 69 19.34 -4.53 -3.15
C PRO A 69 18.71 -5.93 -3.09
N PHE A 70 17.53 -6.08 -2.50
CA PHE A 70 16.83 -7.37 -2.44
C PHE A 70 16.32 -7.83 -3.79
N VAL A 71 15.79 -6.90 -4.62
CA VAL A 71 15.35 -7.22 -5.99
C VAL A 71 16.55 -7.65 -6.82
N LYS A 72 17.67 -6.91 -6.75
CA LYS A 72 18.91 -7.28 -7.45
C LYS A 72 19.38 -8.67 -7.05
N HIS A 73 19.42 -8.94 -5.75
CA HIS A 73 19.81 -10.25 -5.23
C HIS A 73 18.86 -11.37 -5.70
N ALA A 74 17.55 -11.14 -5.69
CA ALA A 74 16.58 -12.14 -6.17
C ALA A 74 16.73 -12.42 -7.67
N ILE A 75 17.05 -11.41 -8.49
CA ILE A 75 17.37 -11.60 -9.92
C ILE A 75 18.62 -12.47 -10.09
N GLU A 76 19.66 -12.27 -9.27
CA GLU A 76 20.86 -13.11 -9.29
C GLU A 76 20.54 -14.57 -8.91
N GLN A 77 19.65 -14.79 -7.93
CA GLN A 77 19.24 -16.13 -7.50
C GLN A 77 18.47 -16.93 -8.56
N LEU A 78 17.82 -16.26 -9.53
CA LEU A 78 17.21 -16.95 -10.67
C LEU A 78 18.22 -17.83 -11.42
N GLN A 79 19.46 -17.38 -11.55
CA GLN A 79 20.51 -18.13 -12.23
C GLN A 79 20.81 -19.45 -11.51
N GLN A 80 20.77 -19.47 -10.18
CA GLN A 80 20.97 -20.70 -9.42
C GLN A 80 19.85 -21.73 -9.64
N ALA A 81 18.66 -21.26 -10.02
CA ALA A 81 17.53 -22.09 -10.44
C ALA A 81 17.52 -22.39 -11.95
N GLY A 82 18.56 -22.01 -12.71
CA GLY A 82 18.63 -22.23 -14.16
C GLY A 82 17.73 -21.31 -14.98
N LEU A 83 17.26 -20.20 -14.39
CA LEU A 83 16.39 -19.21 -15.03
C LEU A 83 17.19 -17.96 -15.41
N LEU A 84 16.84 -17.36 -16.54
CA LEU A 84 17.30 -16.02 -16.91
C LEU A 84 16.49 -14.93 -16.18
N ALA A 85 17.04 -13.72 -16.14
CA ALA A 85 16.28 -12.54 -15.70
C ALA A 85 15.02 -12.39 -16.58
N PRO A 86 13.87 -12.01 -16.00
CA PRO A 86 12.62 -12.02 -16.72
C PRO A 86 12.60 -10.96 -17.83
N LYS A 87 12.07 -11.34 -18.98
CA LYS A 87 11.65 -10.39 -20.01
C LYS A 87 10.37 -9.71 -19.54
N VAL A 88 10.38 -8.38 -19.55
CA VAL A 88 9.25 -7.56 -19.14
C VAL A 88 8.43 -7.19 -20.36
N LYS A 89 7.13 -7.49 -20.36
CA LYS A 89 6.19 -7.09 -21.41
C LYS A 89 4.98 -6.39 -20.81
N VAL A 90 4.88 -5.08 -21.02
CA VAL A 90 3.66 -4.32 -20.68
C VAL A 90 2.52 -4.77 -21.59
N ILE A 91 1.41 -5.19 -20.98
CA ILE A 91 0.21 -5.61 -21.69
C ILE A 91 -0.71 -4.41 -21.94
N GLY A 92 -0.87 -3.55 -20.94
CA GLY A 92 -1.65 -2.33 -21.05
C GLY A 92 -2.07 -1.77 -19.69
N GLN A 93 -2.74 -0.62 -19.73
CA GLN A 93 -3.32 0.01 -18.55
C GLN A 93 -4.61 -0.73 -18.14
N ASP A 94 -4.75 -0.99 -16.84
CA ASP A 94 -6.02 -1.42 -16.26
C ASP A 94 -6.94 -0.20 -16.07
N ILE A 95 -8.13 -0.25 -16.66
CA ILE A 95 -9.15 0.81 -16.63
C ILE A 95 -9.92 0.87 -15.31
N HIS A 96 -9.86 -0.19 -14.51
CA HIS A 96 -10.53 -0.28 -13.21
C HIS A 96 -9.59 0.00 -12.04
N ALA A 97 -8.29 0.03 -12.29
CA ALA A 97 -7.30 0.32 -11.27
C ALA A 97 -7.22 1.82 -10.97
N ASN A 98 -6.86 2.14 -9.72
CA ASN A 98 -6.51 3.50 -9.33
C ASN A 98 -5.35 4.05 -10.20
N GLY A 99 -5.30 5.37 -10.30
CA GLY A 99 -4.14 6.07 -10.85
C GLY A 99 -2.90 5.86 -9.99
N ALA A 100 -1.82 6.54 -10.36
CA ALA A 100 -0.63 6.65 -9.53
C ALA A 100 -0.20 8.11 -9.48
N ASP A 101 0.34 8.53 -8.35
CA ASP A 101 0.83 9.88 -8.16
C ASP A 101 2.02 10.16 -9.09
N LEU A 102 2.01 11.34 -9.69
CA LEU A 102 3.07 11.87 -10.54
C LEU A 102 3.63 13.21 -10.01
N CYS A 103 3.19 13.65 -8.82
CA CYS A 103 3.70 14.84 -8.19
C CYS A 103 5.20 14.71 -7.91
N GLN A 104 5.99 15.67 -8.42
CA GLN A 104 7.44 15.68 -8.20
C GLN A 104 7.81 16.14 -6.78
N ALA A 105 6.99 16.98 -6.15
CA ALA A 105 7.30 17.61 -4.87
C ALA A 105 6.04 17.82 -4.02
N PRO A 106 5.36 16.75 -3.60
CA PRO A 106 4.12 16.84 -2.84
C PRO A 106 4.30 17.67 -1.56
N SER A 107 3.26 18.42 -1.19
CA SER A 107 3.26 19.25 0.02
C SER A 107 3.24 18.40 1.30
N SER A 108 2.55 17.27 1.24
CA SER A 108 2.35 16.31 2.32
C SER A 108 1.97 14.93 1.78
N TYR A 109 1.84 13.95 2.66
CA TYR A 109 1.34 12.62 2.34
C TYR A 109 0.23 12.20 3.31
N ILE A 110 -0.56 11.21 2.92
CA ILE A 110 -1.60 10.61 3.75
C ILE A 110 -1.38 9.09 3.77
N LEU A 111 -1.21 8.50 4.94
CA LEU A 111 -1.20 7.05 5.14
C LEU A 111 -2.66 6.60 5.27
N TYR A 112 -3.18 6.02 4.19
CA TYR A 112 -4.60 5.72 4.00
C TYR A 112 -4.78 4.48 3.14
N THR A 113 -5.75 3.64 3.48
CA THR A 113 -6.18 2.54 2.64
C THR A 113 -7.62 2.16 2.98
N THR A 114 -8.22 1.28 2.17
CA THR A 114 -9.50 0.61 2.40
C THR A 114 -9.38 -0.84 1.93
N TYR A 115 -10.26 -1.72 2.38
CA TYR A 115 -10.25 -3.13 1.94
C TYR A 115 -10.45 -3.30 0.42
N VAL A 116 -11.06 -2.32 -0.25
CA VAL A 116 -11.30 -2.36 -1.72
C VAL A 116 -10.10 -1.86 -2.54
N HIS A 117 -9.16 -1.15 -1.93
CA HIS A 117 -8.04 -0.56 -2.64
C HIS A 117 -6.89 -1.55 -2.85
N THR A 118 -6.56 -1.84 -4.10
CA THR A 118 -5.37 -2.59 -4.49
C THR A 118 -4.32 -1.63 -5.04
N CYS A 119 -3.77 -0.77 -4.18
CA CYS A 119 -2.79 0.26 -4.54
C CYS A 119 -1.80 0.52 -3.41
N SER A 120 -0.88 1.47 -3.60
CA SER A 120 -0.03 1.96 -2.51
C SER A 120 -0.89 2.51 -1.36
N PRO A 121 -0.50 2.28 -0.09
CA PRO A 121 -1.19 2.84 1.06
C PRO A 121 -0.74 4.28 1.40
N LEU A 122 0.22 4.82 0.66
CA LEU A 122 0.67 6.19 0.82
C LEU A 122 0.11 7.04 -0.31
N TYR A 123 -0.66 8.07 0.02
CA TYR A 123 -1.31 8.96 -0.93
C TYR A 123 -0.62 10.33 -0.92
N CYS A 124 -0.58 10.98 -2.07
CA CYS A 124 -0.12 12.35 -2.19
C CYS A 124 -1.15 13.31 -1.57
N GLY A 125 -0.67 14.24 -0.75
CA GLY A 125 -1.51 15.24 -0.09
C GLY A 125 -1.96 16.40 -1.00
N ASP A 126 -1.63 16.39 -2.28
CA ASP A 126 -2.03 17.45 -3.22
C ASP A 126 -3.10 16.97 -4.24
N ASP A 127 -3.02 15.72 -4.69
CA ASP A 127 -3.93 15.16 -5.72
C ASP A 127 -4.67 13.89 -5.28
N PHE A 128 -4.36 13.37 -4.08
CA PHE A 128 -4.90 12.13 -3.53
C PHE A 128 -4.75 10.91 -4.45
N GLN A 129 -3.65 10.85 -5.20
CA GLN A 129 -3.25 9.65 -5.92
C GLN A 129 -2.28 8.78 -5.10
N PRO A 130 -2.30 7.45 -5.27
CA PRO A 130 -1.41 6.55 -4.55
C PRO A 130 0.03 6.66 -5.07
N VAL A 131 0.98 6.87 -4.16
CA VAL A 131 2.40 7.10 -4.44
C VAL A 131 3.10 5.77 -4.73
N PRO A 132 3.74 5.59 -5.90
CA PRO A 132 4.63 4.46 -6.14
C PRO A 132 5.73 4.42 -5.08
N LEU A 133 5.81 3.36 -4.27
CA LEU A 133 6.64 3.39 -3.07
C LEU A 133 8.14 3.52 -3.39
N TYR A 134 8.60 2.99 -4.52
CA TYR A 134 9.99 3.16 -4.97
C TYR A 134 10.38 4.62 -5.30
N ASN A 135 9.43 5.57 -5.32
CA ASN A 135 9.71 7.00 -5.50
C ASN A 135 10.04 7.74 -4.20
N ILE A 136 9.83 7.13 -3.03
CA ILE A 136 10.27 7.69 -1.74
C ILE A 136 11.51 6.95 -1.23
N PRO A 137 12.20 7.45 -0.19
CA PRO A 137 13.25 6.68 0.45
C PRO A 137 12.70 5.43 1.17
N ALA A 138 13.44 4.32 1.11
CA ALA A 138 13.08 3.08 1.80
C ALA A 138 12.88 3.31 3.31
N ILE A 139 11.79 2.73 3.85
CA ILE A 139 11.32 3.03 5.21
C ILE A 139 12.17 2.31 6.26
N ALA A 140 12.34 1.00 6.08
CA ALA A 140 13.07 0.12 6.99
C ALA A 140 13.80 -0.98 6.21
N ASN A 141 15.02 -1.31 6.63
CA ASN A 141 15.83 -2.40 6.07
C ASN A 141 16.09 -2.35 4.55
N GLY A 142 15.79 -1.24 3.86
CA GLY A 142 16.01 -1.09 2.42
C GLY A 142 14.79 -1.43 1.55
N ASP A 143 13.61 -1.62 2.13
CA ASP A 143 12.35 -1.83 1.40
C ASP A 143 11.13 -1.21 2.13
N TYR A 144 9.92 -1.59 1.69
CA TYR A 144 8.62 -1.15 2.21
C TYR A 144 7.82 -2.29 2.85
N LYS A 145 8.44 -3.43 3.16
CA LYS A 145 7.74 -4.62 3.68
C LYS A 145 6.89 -4.30 4.91
N ALA A 146 7.41 -3.49 5.83
CA ALA A 146 6.69 -3.11 7.05
C ALA A 146 5.42 -2.30 6.76
N LEU A 147 5.47 -1.43 5.75
CA LEU A 147 4.33 -0.61 5.32
C LEU A 147 3.27 -1.47 4.63
N ILE A 148 3.69 -2.36 3.74
CA ILE A 148 2.78 -3.26 3.03
C ILE A 148 2.11 -4.25 4.00
N LYS A 149 2.86 -4.77 4.98
CA LYS A 149 2.27 -5.63 6.02
C LYS A 149 1.29 -4.87 6.91
N TRP A 150 1.57 -3.61 7.23
CA TRP A 150 0.59 -2.76 7.92
C TRP A 150 -0.67 -2.56 7.07
N GLN A 151 -0.54 -2.34 5.76
CA GLN A 151 -1.68 -2.22 4.86
C GLN A 151 -2.53 -3.50 4.84
N GLU A 152 -1.90 -4.67 4.70
CA GLU A 152 -2.60 -5.96 4.73
C GLU A 152 -3.40 -6.14 6.03
N ASP A 153 -2.76 -5.88 7.18
CA ASP A 153 -3.41 -5.99 8.50
C ASP A 153 -4.59 -5.01 8.62
N TRP A 154 -4.41 -3.77 8.15
CA TRP A 154 -5.44 -2.74 8.19
C TRP A 154 -6.64 -3.09 7.31
N GLN A 155 -6.38 -3.52 6.08
CA GLN A 155 -7.41 -3.93 5.13
C GLN A 155 -8.17 -5.17 5.61
N ALA A 156 -7.50 -6.10 6.28
CA ALA A 156 -8.17 -7.25 6.90
C ALA A 156 -9.12 -6.82 8.01
N CYS A 157 -8.73 -5.84 8.85
CA CYS A 157 -9.62 -5.31 9.88
C CYS A 157 -10.85 -4.61 9.28
N ASP A 158 -10.63 -3.75 8.29
CA ASP A 158 -11.69 -3.06 7.55
C ASP A 158 -12.64 -4.05 6.86
N GLN A 159 -12.11 -5.09 6.22
CA GLN A 159 -12.93 -6.15 5.60
C GLN A 159 -13.80 -6.90 6.62
N ILE A 160 -13.25 -7.25 7.79
CA ILE A 160 -14.00 -7.93 8.86
C ILE A 160 -15.12 -7.03 9.37
N GLN A 161 -14.83 -5.73 9.55
CA GLN A 161 -15.81 -4.73 9.97
C GLN A 161 -16.92 -4.56 8.94
N ILE A 162 -16.58 -4.39 7.65
CA ILE A 162 -17.55 -4.20 6.57
C ILE A 162 -18.46 -5.43 6.41
N ASN A 163 -17.91 -6.63 6.59
CA ASN A 163 -18.71 -7.85 6.50
C ASN A 163 -19.76 -7.94 7.63
N GLY A 164 -19.48 -7.39 8.81
CA GLY A 164 -20.41 -7.30 9.95
C GLY A 164 -21.02 -8.63 10.43
N ALA A 165 -20.45 -9.76 10.01
CA ALA A 165 -21.11 -11.07 10.14
C ALA A 165 -20.71 -11.82 11.42
N THR A 166 -19.71 -11.33 12.15
CA THR A 166 -19.12 -12.05 13.29
C THR A 166 -18.73 -11.10 14.40
N ARG A 167 -18.63 -11.62 15.63
CA ARG A 167 -18.14 -10.86 16.79
C ARG A 167 -16.71 -10.33 16.63
N CYS A 168 -15.95 -10.81 15.64
CA CYS A 168 -14.62 -10.29 15.35
C CYS A 168 -14.66 -8.83 14.87
N GLU A 169 -15.79 -8.33 14.37
CA GLU A 169 -15.96 -6.95 13.90
C GLU A 169 -15.57 -5.92 14.97
N PHE A 170 -15.89 -6.16 16.25
CA PHE A 170 -15.62 -5.20 17.31
C PHE A 170 -14.11 -5.05 17.58
N ALA A 171 -13.38 -6.17 17.57
CA ALA A 171 -11.93 -6.15 17.74
C ALA A 171 -11.23 -5.55 16.51
N ALA A 172 -11.70 -5.90 15.31
CA ALA A 172 -11.19 -5.35 14.07
C ALA A 172 -11.43 -3.83 13.96
N LEU A 173 -12.64 -3.38 14.35
CA LEU A 173 -12.99 -1.97 14.37
C LEU A 173 -12.12 -1.19 15.35
N GLU A 174 -11.93 -1.70 16.58
CA GLU A 174 -11.05 -1.08 17.58
C GLU A 174 -9.62 -0.87 17.04
N GLU A 175 -9.09 -1.84 16.28
CA GLU A 175 -7.76 -1.73 15.69
C GLU A 175 -7.61 -0.53 14.73
N ILE A 176 -8.67 -0.17 13.99
CA ILE A 176 -8.64 0.91 12.98
C ILE A 176 -9.22 2.25 13.47
N THR A 177 -10.01 2.27 14.54
CA THR A 177 -10.61 3.50 15.10
C THR A 177 -9.86 4.09 16.30
N SER A 178 -9.10 3.26 17.03
CA SER A 178 -8.47 3.64 18.28
C SER A 178 -7.03 4.07 18.08
N LEU A 179 -6.60 5.16 18.71
CA LEU A 179 -5.19 5.58 18.67
C LEU A 179 -4.27 4.68 19.51
N SER A 180 -4.83 3.92 20.46
CA SER A 180 -4.06 3.03 21.34
C SER A 180 -3.87 1.62 20.79
N SER A 181 -4.58 1.25 19.72
CA SER A 181 -4.47 -0.06 19.09
C SER A 181 -3.05 -0.35 18.58
N ASP A 182 -2.73 -1.64 18.41
CA ASP A 182 -1.43 -2.04 17.87
C ASP A 182 -1.26 -1.54 16.43
N LEU A 183 -2.33 -1.64 15.63
CA LEU A 183 -2.32 -1.22 14.24
C LEU A 183 -2.16 0.29 14.06
N SER A 184 -2.86 1.11 14.86
CA SER A 184 -2.69 2.58 14.82
C SER A 184 -1.33 3.01 15.32
N ARG A 185 -0.80 2.39 16.37
CA ARG A 185 0.57 2.68 16.83
C ARG A 185 1.60 2.37 15.76
N ARG A 186 1.49 1.21 15.08
CA ARG A 186 2.36 0.85 13.95
C ARG A 186 2.23 1.85 12.78
N GLY A 187 1.02 2.22 12.40
CA GLY A 187 0.76 3.18 11.32
C GLY A 187 1.31 4.58 11.62
N LEU A 188 1.15 5.05 12.86
CA LEU A 188 1.72 6.32 13.33
C LEU A 188 3.25 6.30 13.33
N ASP A 189 3.87 5.20 13.72
CA ASP A 189 5.33 5.05 13.70
C ASP A 189 5.88 5.00 12.27
N LEU A 190 5.20 4.31 11.35
CA LEU A 190 5.49 4.37 9.91
C LEU A 190 5.36 5.81 9.38
N SER A 191 4.29 6.52 9.74
CA SER A 191 4.07 7.92 9.35
C SER A 191 5.19 8.85 9.85
N LYS A 192 5.61 8.70 11.12
CA LYS A 192 6.76 9.41 11.68
C LYS A 192 8.04 9.13 10.89
N ARG A 193 8.28 7.87 10.52
CA ARG A 193 9.47 7.45 9.77
C ARG A 193 9.47 8.03 8.36
N ILE A 194 8.35 7.95 7.65
CA ILE A 194 8.21 8.53 6.30
C ILE A 194 8.43 10.04 6.37
N ARG A 195 7.81 10.74 7.33
CA ARG A 195 8.01 12.19 7.55
C ARG A 195 9.48 12.53 7.79
N TYR A 196 10.18 11.73 8.58
CA TYR A 196 11.61 11.92 8.83
C TYR A 196 12.44 11.77 7.55
N LEU A 197 12.10 10.82 6.68
CA LEU A 197 12.84 10.54 5.44
C LEU A 197 12.54 11.55 4.34
N THR A 198 11.27 11.88 4.13
CA THR A 198 10.82 12.77 3.04
C THR A 198 10.87 14.25 3.41
N LYS A 199 10.96 14.57 4.71
CA LYS A 199 10.85 15.93 5.25
C LYS A 199 9.51 16.61 4.93
N LYS A 200 8.48 15.82 4.66
CA LYS A 200 7.10 16.27 4.41
C LYS A 200 6.16 15.80 5.52
N PRO A 201 5.12 16.57 5.89
CA PRO A 201 4.07 16.08 6.78
C PRO A 201 3.46 14.78 6.23
N VAL A 202 3.17 13.84 7.12
CA VAL A 202 2.48 12.58 6.80
C VAL A 202 1.32 12.44 7.76
N TYR A 203 0.11 12.49 7.25
CA TYR A 203 -1.12 12.37 8.03
C TYR A 203 -1.55 10.91 8.10
N TYR A 204 -1.86 10.43 9.30
CA TYR A 204 -2.43 9.09 9.50
C TYR A 204 -3.96 9.16 9.47
N TYR A 205 -4.58 8.30 8.68
CA TYR A 205 -6.04 8.16 8.65
C TYR A 205 -6.54 7.33 9.83
N LEU A 206 -7.47 7.92 10.60
CA LEU A 206 -8.21 7.24 11.65
C LEU A 206 -9.64 7.00 11.18
N TYR A 207 -10.00 5.73 11.03
CA TYR A 207 -11.33 5.32 10.57
C TYR A 207 -12.42 5.75 11.57
N ARG A 208 -13.61 6.09 11.08
CA ARG A 208 -14.76 6.45 11.91
C ARG A 208 -16.06 5.87 11.37
N VAL A 209 -16.76 5.13 12.23
CA VAL A 209 -18.14 4.65 12.07
C VAL A 209 -18.83 4.68 13.45
N GLY A 210 -20.16 4.64 13.52
CA GLY A 210 -20.93 4.78 14.76
C GLY A 210 -21.14 6.23 15.18
N GLY A 211 -21.36 6.44 16.47
CA GLY A 211 -21.69 7.75 17.04
C GLY A 211 -23.18 7.90 17.30
N GLU A 212 -23.55 8.95 18.05
CA GLU A 212 -24.93 9.14 18.51
C GLU A 212 -25.79 9.89 17.48
N ASN A 213 -25.24 10.96 16.89
CA ASN A 213 -25.90 11.76 15.88
C ASN A 213 -24.89 12.64 15.12
N LEU A 214 -25.33 13.21 14.00
CA LEU A 214 -24.51 14.04 13.13
C LEU A 214 -23.98 15.31 13.83
N GLU A 215 -24.77 15.92 14.73
CA GLU A 215 -24.39 17.16 15.40
C GLU A 215 -23.20 16.94 16.33
N THR A 216 -23.22 15.88 17.14
CA THR A 216 -22.11 15.53 18.04
C THR A 216 -20.88 15.07 17.27
N GLU A 217 -21.05 14.30 16.18
CA GLU A 217 -19.92 13.90 15.33
C GLU A 217 -19.22 15.10 14.69
N ARG A 218 -19.95 16.12 14.22
CA ARG A 218 -19.36 17.35 13.66
C ARG A 218 -18.53 18.15 14.66
N GLN A 219 -18.87 18.04 15.95
CA GLN A 219 -18.20 18.76 17.03
C GLN A 219 -17.06 17.96 17.69
N ARG A 220 -16.77 16.74 17.21
CA ARG A 220 -15.76 15.88 17.81
C ARG A 220 -14.38 16.53 17.79
N LYS A 221 -13.69 16.46 18.93
CA LYS A 221 -12.32 16.96 19.08
C LYS A 221 -11.29 15.94 18.60
N CYS A 222 -10.06 16.39 18.37
CA CYS A 222 -8.95 15.53 18.00
C CYS A 222 -8.67 14.52 19.13
N PRO A 223 -8.73 13.20 18.89
CA PRO A 223 -8.57 12.20 19.94
C PRO A 223 -7.17 12.17 20.56
N SER A 224 -6.19 12.84 19.95
CA SER A 224 -4.82 12.92 20.47
C SER A 224 -4.56 14.15 21.33
N CYS A 225 -5.11 15.32 20.97
CA CYS A 225 -4.78 16.58 21.64
C CYS A 225 -5.98 17.40 22.10
N ASP A 226 -7.20 16.87 21.93
CA ASP A 226 -8.48 17.51 22.27
C ASP A 226 -8.72 18.86 21.55
N GLY A 227 -7.97 19.12 20.48
CA GLY A 227 -8.07 20.35 19.71
C GLY A 227 -9.18 20.31 18.66
N ASP A 228 -9.61 21.49 18.22
CA ASP A 228 -10.45 21.62 17.03
C ASP A 228 -9.70 21.18 15.78
N TRP A 229 -10.40 20.44 14.93
CA TRP A 229 -9.82 19.82 13.74
C TRP A 229 -10.84 19.55 12.63
N ALA A 230 -12.11 19.95 12.82
CA ALA A 230 -13.10 19.92 11.76
C ALA A 230 -12.71 20.92 10.66
N LEU A 231 -12.80 20.50 9.41
CA LEU A 231 -12.57 21.34 8.25
C LEU A 231 -13.88 22.02 7.82
N SER A 232 -13.77 23.21 7.21
CA SER A 232 -14.93 23.87 6.59
C SER A 232 -15.42 23.11 5.36
N GLU A 233 -14.50 22.51 4.61
CA GLU A 233 -14.75 21.66 3.46
C GLU A 233 -13.91 20.38 3.57
N PRO A 234 -14.48 19.20 3.27
CA PRO A 234 -13.74 17.95 3.37
C PRO A 234 -12.54 17.91 2.43
N TRP A 235 -11.37 17.55 2.94
CA TRP A 235 -10.18 17.40 2.12
C TRP A 235 -10.37 16.22 1.17
N PHE A 236 -10.24 16.49 -0.14
CA PHE A 236 -10.53 15.54 -1.23
C PHE A 236 -11.96 14.98 -1.23
N GLY A 237 -12.91 15.66 -0.57
CA GLY A 237 -14.28 15.16 -0.44
C GLY A 237 -14.42 13.96 0.49
N LEU A 238 -13.36 13.58 1.23
CA LEU A 238 -13.33 12.37 2.07
C LEU A 238 -13.01 12.67 3.54
N PHE A 239 -12.05 13.55 3.80
CA PHE A 239 -11.59 13.82 5.18
C PHE A 239 -12.24 15.09 5.72
N ASP A 240 -13.26 14.94 6.56
CA ASP A 240 -13.91 16.06 7.24
C ASP A 240 -13.05 16.66 8.37
N PHE A 241 -12.05 15.92 8.84
CA PHE A 241 -11.22 16.31 9.97
C PHE A 241 -9.73 16.20 9.65
N LYS A 242 -8.96 17.20 10.05
CA LYS A 242 -7.50 17.28 9.88
C LYS A 242 -6.87 18.03 11.04
N CYS A 243 -5.97 17.37 11.75
CA CYS A 243 -5.19 17.97 12.83
C CYS A 243 -3.72 18.07 12.43
N ASP A 244 -3.23 19.28 12.16
CA ASP A 244 -1.83 19.51 11.78
C ASP A 244 -0.83 19.27 12.92
N LYS A 245 -1.25 19.51 14.16
CA LYS A 245 -0.42 19.25 15.35
C LYS A 245 -0.14 17.75 15.51
N CYS A 246 -1.18 16.93 15.40
CA CYS A 246 -1.08 15.48 15.60
C CYS A 246 -0.79 14.71 14.31
N HIS A 247 -0.91 15.37 13.14
CA HIS A 247 -0.86 14.75 11.82
C HIS A 247 -1.87 13.61 11.67
N LEU A 248 -3.12 13.89 12.03
CA LEU A 248 -4.24 12.95 11.90
C LEU A 248 -5.24 13.49 10.90
N VAL A 249 -5.84 12.61 10.11
CA VAL A 249 -7.03 12.87 9.32
C VAL A 249 -8.09 11.83 9.61
N SER A 250 -9.36 12.19 9.43
CA SER A 250 -10.48 11.29 9.68
C SER A 250 -11.71 11.78 8.92
N ASN A 251 -12.63 10.87 8.62
CA ASN A 251 -13.93 11.14 8.00
C ASN A 251 -15.01 11.31 9.08
N ILE A 252 -16.05 12.10 8.82
CA ILE A 252 -17.27 11.99 9.62
C ILE A 252 -17.79 10.55 9.56
N SER A 253 -18.39 10.06 10.64
CA SER A 253 -18.86 8.68 10.70
C SER A 253 -19.63 8.28 9.44
N TRP A 254 -19.28 7.12 8.89
CA TRP A 254 -19.95 6.55 7.71
C TRP A 254 -21.46 6.36 7.92
N ASP A 255 -21.95 6.30 9.17
CA ASP A 255 -23.39 6.19 9.48
C ASP A 255 -24.17 7.51 9.26
N PHE A 256 -23.46 8.64 9.10
CA PHE A 256 -24.07 9.96 8.94
C PHE A 256 -23.62 10.69 7.65
N GLN A 257 -22.96 10.00 6.73
CA GLN A 257 -22.65 10.51 5.39
C GLN A 257 -23.80 10.34 4.40
#